data_AF-A0A967HDH5-F1
#
_entry.id   AF-A0A967HDH5-F1
#
_cell.length_a   1.000
_cell.length_b   1.000
_cell.length_c   1.000
_cell.angle_alpha   90.00
_cell.angle_beta   90.00
_cell.angle_gamma   90.00
#
_symmetry.space_group_name_H-M   'P 1'
#
loop_
_entity.id
_entity.type
_entity.pdbx_description
1 polymer ?
#
loop_
_entity_poly.entity_id
_entity_poly.type
_entity_poly.pdbx_seq_one_letter_code
_entity_poly.pdbx_strand_id
1 'polypeptide(L)' 'MRVSLFATCLADQFFADACADTVRLLRHLGAEVDFPEAQTCCGQPAHNSGHAADAAR' A
#
# COMPACT_ATOMS: atom_id res chain seq x y z
N MET A 1 -7.72 16.79 -4.50
CA MET A 1 -7.36 15.95 -3.32
C MET A 1 -6.04 15.27 -3.62
N ARG A 2 -5.13 15.11 -2.65
CA ARG A 2 -3.82 14.45 -2.84
C ARG A 2 -3.77 13.14 -2.08
N VAL A 3 -3.27 12.07 -2.70
CA VAL A 3 -3.22 10.71 -2.15
C VAL A 3 -1.85 10.10 -2.41
N SER A 4 -1.16 9.69 -1.35
CA SER A 4 0.01 8.80 -1.46
C SER A 4 -0.45 7.36 -1.34
N LEU A 5 -0.32 6.58 -2.40
CA LEU A 5 -0.77 5.20 -2.43
C LEU A 5 0.29 4.28 -1.82
N PHE A 6 -0.06 3.58 -0.73
CA PHE A 6 0.75 2.51 -0.15
C PHE A 6 0.19 1.15 -0.58
N ALA A 7 0.86 0.47 -1.52
CA ALA A 7 0.33 -0.76 -2.10
C ALA A 7 0.44 -1.97 -1.16
N THR A 8 1.39 -1.95 -0.21
CA THR A 8 1.80 -3.13 0.59
C THR A 8 2.43 -4.24 -0.25
N CYS A 9 3.19 -5.12 0.39
CA CYS A 9 3.85 -6.24 -0.30
C CYS A 9 2.87 -7.28 -0.85
N LEU A 10 1.75 -7.54 -0.16
CA LEU A 10 0.80 -8.57 -0.58
C LEU A 10 -0.04 -8.11 -1.79
N ALA A 11 -0.53 -6.87 -1.77
CA ALA A 11 -1.32 -6.40 -2.90
C ALA A 11 -0.46 -6.25 -4.16
N ASP A 12 0.77 -5.74 -4.03
CA ASP A 12 1.68 -5.61 -5.17
C ASP A 12 2.02 -6.97 -5.80
N GLN A 13 2.27 -8.00 -4.99
CA GLN A 13 2.68 -9.32 -5.50
C GLN A 13 1.52 -10.19 -6.00
N PHE A 14 0.34 -10.08 -5.38
CA PHE A 14 -0.79 -10.99 -5.67
C PHE A 14 -1.96 -10.30 -6.38
N PHE A 15 -2.04 -8.98 -6.34
CA PHE A 15 -3.18 -8.19 -6.81
C PHE A 15 -2.75 -6.92 -7.55
N ALA A 16 -1.65 -6.98 -8.32
CA ALA A 16 -1.07 -5.85 -9.03
C ALA A 16 -2.09 -5.05 -9.87
N ASP A 17 -3.01 -5.75 -10.55
CA ASP A 17 -4.07 -5.11 -11.33
C ASP A 17 -5.00 -4.27 -10.46
N ALA A 18 -5.32 -4.72 -9.24
CA ALA A 18 -6.15 -3.97 -8.30
C ALA A 18 -5.43 -2.70 -7.80
N CYS A 19 -4.11 -2.75 -7.61
CA CYS A 19 -3.30 -1.58 -7.30
C CYS A 19 -3.34 -0.56 -8.44
N ALA A 20 -3.18 -1.02 -9.69
CA ALA A 20 -3.26 -0.17 -10.87
C ALA A 20 -4.67 0.43 -11.07
N ASP A 21 -5.72 -0.36 -10.88
CA ASP A 21 -7.11 0.09 -10.96
C ASP A 21 -7.45 1.11 -9.87
N THR A 22 -6.89 0.95 -8.67
CA THR A 22 -6.99 1.95 -7.60
C THR A 22 -6.45 3.31 -8.06
N VAL A 23 -5.27 3.33 -8.67
CA VAL A 23 -4.68 4.57 -9.23
C VAL A 23 -5.57 5.16 -10.32
N ARG A 24 -6.08 4.33 -11.24
CA ARG A 24 -6.96 4.77 -12.34
C ARG A 24 -8.25 5.39 -11.80
N LEU A 25 -8.90 4.73 -10.84
CA LEU A 25 -10.13 5.21 -10.22
C LEU A 25 -9.92 6.53 -9.47
N LEU A 26 -8.88 6.62 -8.64
CA LEU A 26 -8.59 7.84 -7.88
C LEU A 26 -8.31 9.03 -8.82
N ARG A 27 -7.52 8.81 -9.88
CA ARG A 27 -7.27 9.84 -10.90
C ARG A 27 -8.53 10.22 -11.67
N HIS A 28 -9.39 9.26 -12.01
CA HIS A 28 -10.67 9.53 -12.65
C HIS A 28 -11.58 10.43 -11.79
N LEU A 29 -11.53 10.28 -10.47
CA LEU A 29 -12.25 11.12 -9.50
C LEU A 29 -11.56 12.47 -9.22
N GLY A 30 -10.48 12.81 -9.94
CA GLY A 30 -9.77 14.09 -9.80
C GLY A 30 -8.77 14.15 -8.64
N ALA A 31 -8.35 12.99 -8.10
CA ALA A 31 -7.27 12.96 -7.12
C ALA A 31 -5.88 12.98 -7.81
N GLU A 32 -4.96 13.75 -7.23
CA GLU A 32 -3.53 13.65 -7.53
C GLU A 32 -2.97 12.47 -6.73
N VAL A 33 -2.42 11.48 -7.41
CA VAL A 33 -1.90 10.25 -6.79
C VAL A 33 -0.40 10.15 -7.00
N ASP A 34 0.35 10.11 -5.90
CA ASP A 34 1.78 9.76 -5.87
C ASP A 34 1.98 8.35 -5.30
N PHE A 35 3.10 7.74 -5.67
CA PHE A 35 3.51 6.43 -5.20
C PHE A 35 4.97 6.53 -4.73
N PRO A 36 5.22 6.65 -3.41
CA PRO A 36 6.58 6.74 -2.89
C PRO A 36 7.37 5.47 -3.25
N GLU A 37 8.57 5.60 -3.83
CA GLU A 37 9.40 4.44 -4.18
C GLU A 37 9.99 3.73 -2.95
N ALA A 38 10.20 4.48 -1.86
CA ALA A 38 10.79 3.97 -0.61
C ALA A 38 9.74 3.35 0.34
N GLN A 39 8.79 2.57 -0.18
CA GLN A 39 7.83 1.85 0.65
C GLN A 39 8.50 0.71 1.42
N THR A 40 8.19 0.62 2.70
CA THR A 40 8.69 -0.44 3.59
C THR A 40 7.57 -1.38 4.00
N CYS A 41 7.93 -2.45 4.73
CA CYS A 41 6.96 -3.40 5.26
C CYS A 41 5.97 -2.71 6.20
N CYS A 42 4.68 -3.05 6.11
CA CYS A 42 3.65 -2.58 7.03
C CYS A 42 3.65 -3.28 8.40
N GLY A 43 4.47 -4.32 8.57
CA GLY A 43 4.55 -5.13 9.81
C GLY A 43 3.38 -6.10 10.03
N GLN A 44 2.39 -6.13 9.12
CA GLN A 44 1.14 -6.88 9.33
C GLN A 44 1.33 -8.39 9.60
N PRO A 45 2.24 -9.13 8.93
CA PRO A 45 2.47 -10.54 9.25
C PRO A 45 2.96 -10.76 10.69
N ALA A 46 3.90 -9.94 11.16
CA ALA A 46 4.42 -9.99 12.51
C ALA A 46 3.33 -9.61 13.53
N HIS A 47 2.55 -8.57 13.24
CA HIS A 47 1.44 -8.12 14.08
C HIS A 47 0.40 -9.24 14.27
N ASN A 48 -0.07 -9.83 13.17
CA ASN A 48 -1.06 -10.91 13.18
C ASN A 48 -0.58 -12.17 13.91
N SER A 49 0.74 -12.37 13.99
CA SER A 49 1.36 -13.50 14.67
C SER A 49 1.68 -13.21 16.15
N GLY A 50 1.31 -12.04 16.67
CA GLY A 50 1.54 -11.64 18.06
C GLY A 50 2.92 -11.01 18.34
N HIS A 51 3.74 -10.77 17.32
CA HIS A 51 5.07 -10.17 17.46
C HIS A 51 5.01 -8.65 17.32
N ALA A 52 4.39 -7.97 18.29
CA ALA A 52 4.13 -6.54 18.23
C ALA A 52 5.40 -5.67 18.15
N ALA A 53 6.48 -6.06 18.83
CA ALA A 53 7.75 -5.34 18.78
C ALA A 53 8.42 -5.42 17.40
N ASP A 54 8.31 -6.57 16.71
CA ASP A 54 8.85 -6.74 15.36
C ASP A 54 7.99 -6.06 14.31
N ALA A 55 6.67 -5.98 14.53
CA ALA A 55 5.74 -5.27 13.65
C ALA A 55 5.95 -3.75 13.60
N ALA A 56 6.48 -3.16 14.67
CA ALA A 56 6.71 -1.72 14.79
C ALA A 56 8.10 -1.27 14.32
N ARG A 57 8.89 -2.17 13.74
CA ARG A 57 10.25 -1.89 13.22
C ARG A 57 10.23 -1.29 11.82
#